data_AF-A0A427XXC8-F1
#
_entry.id   AF-A0A427XXC8-F1
#
_cell.length_a   1.000
_cell.length_b   1.000
_cell.length_c   1.000
_cell.angle_alpha   90.00
_cell.angle_beta   90.00
_cell.angle_gamma   90.00
#
_symmetry.space_group_name_H-M   'P 1'
#
loop_
_entity.id
_entity.type
_entity.pdbx_description
1 polymer ?
#
loop_
_entity_poly.entity_id
_entity_poly.type
_entity_poly.pdbx_seq_one_letter_code
_entity_poly.pdbx_strand_id
1 'polypeptide(L)'
;MPILRRSTKLLDRACNGAVLPIPKTFTGNNVPFSLKKTRRTWRPNVRRIDLPVSVLGNAVRQVLSDEQEGLTAPGTREYRYPALKSVKMTNRDVRSLSKAGGVEGMLLSRPPTHFTSFGRSLRHQLFEELHMLRQDIAAGANEETFELEAPEASSHPAINAPRK
;
A
#
# COMPACT_ATOMS: atom_id res chain seq x y z
N MET A 1 -25.84 -20.66 11.38
CA MET A 1 -25.07 -20.87 10.14
C MET A 1 -23.94 -19.84 10.07
N PRO A 2 -22.67 -20.20 10.33
CA PRO A 2 -21.56 -19.29 10.13
C PRO A 2 -21.27 -19.16 8.64
N ILE A 3 -21.35 -17.94 8.09
CA ILE A 3 -20.98 -17.65 6.71
C ILE A 3 -19.46 -17.67 6.66
N LEU A 4 -18.87 -18.72 6.07
CA LEU A 4 -17.45 -18.77 5.72
C LEU A 4 -17.14 -17.61 4.77
N ARG A 5 -16.67 -16.49 5.32
CA ARG A 5 -16.08 -15.42 4.53
C ARG A 5 -14.78 -15.95 3.95
N ARG A 6 -14.80 -16.44 2.71
CA ARG A 6 -13.57 -16.67 1.94
C ARG A 6 -12.80 -15.35 1.96
N SER A 7 -11.71 -15.29 2.71
CA SER A 7 -10.77 -14.19 2.66
C SER A 7 -10.04 -14.29 1.32
N THR A 8 -10.63 -13.74 0.27
CA THR A 8 -9.93 -13.62 -1.01
C THR A 8 -8.77 -12.66 -0.81
N LYS A 9 -7.56 -13.08 -1.20
CA LYS A 9 -6.37 -12.22 -1.18
C LYS A 9 -6.70 -10.94 -1.95
N LEU A 10 -6.23 -9.82 -1.44
CA LEU A 10 -6.57 -8.49 -1.94
C LEU A 10 -6.24 -8.30 -3.43
N LEU A 11 -5.16 -8.92 -3.90
CA LEU A 11 -4.68 -8.85 -5.30
C LEU A 11 -5.44 -9.79 -6.25
N ASP A 12 -6.06 -10.86 -5.73
CA ASP A 12 -6.80 -11.84 -6.53
C ASP A 12 -8.20 -11.36 -6.92
N ARG A 13 -8.65 -10.26 -6.32
CA ARG A 13 -10.00 -9.74 -6.55
C ARG A 13 -10.15 -9.25 -7.98
N ALA A 14 -11.18 -9.73 -8.66
CA ALA A 14 -11.53 -9.26 -10.01
C ALA A 14 -11.89 -7.76 -10.03
N CYS A 15 -12.52 -7.24 -8.97
CA CYS A 15 -12.78 -5.82 -8.85
C CYS A 15 -12.77 -5.34 -7.40
N ASN A 16 -12.30 -4.10 -7.23
CA ASN A 16 -12.21 -3.45 -5.93
C ASN A 16 -13.24 -2.32 -5.78
N GLY A 17 -13.58 -2.03 -4.52
CA GLY A 17 -14.42 -0.89 -4.15
C GLY A 17 -13.72 0.44 -4.41
N ALA A 18 -14.44 1.55 -4.25
CA ALA A 18 -13.82 2.87 -4.30
C ALA A 18 -12.98 3.10 -3.03
N VAL A 19 -11.75 3.61 -3.17
CA VAL A 19 -10.89 3.95 -2.03
C VAL A 19 -11.33 5.27 -1.39
N LEU A 20 -11.68 6.24 -2.23
CA LEU A 20 -12.18 7.55 -1.83
C LEU A 20 -13.71 7.63 -2.05
N PRO A 21 -14.43 8.43 -1.25
CA PRO A 21 -15.86 8.61 -1.41
C PRO A 21 -16.16 9.27 -2.76
N ILE A 22 -16.97 8.60 -3.57
CA ILE A 22 -17.44 9.16 -4.85
C ILE A 22 -18.53 10.19 -4.55
N PRO A 23 -18.43 11.42 -5.09
CA PRO A 23 -19.46 12.43 -4.87
C PRO A 23 -20.81 11.97 -5.42
N LYS A 24 -21.90 12.38 -4.76
CA LYS A 24 -23.26 12.06 -5.19
C LYS A 24 -23.55 12.69 -6.55
N THR A 25 -24.43 12.06 -7.32
CA THR A 25 -24.96 12.64 -8.55
C THR A 25 -25.86 13.82 -8.22
N PHE A 26 -25.69 14.93 -8.93
CA PHE A 26 -26.55 16.10 -8.76
C PHE A 26 -27.71 16.04 -9.75
N THR A 27 -28.88 16.55 -9.35
CA THR A 27 -30.06 16.64 -10.20
C THR A 27 -30.50 18.10 -10.31
N GLY A 28 -31.11 18.45 -11.43
CA GLY A 28 -31.57 19.82 -11.67
C GLY A 28 -32.21 19.94 -13.04
N ASN A 29 -32.31 21.16 -13.54
CA ASN A 29 -33.04 21.44 -14.76
C ASN A 29 -32.09 21.93 -15.86
N ASN A 30 -32.33 21.50 -17.09
CA ASN A 30 -31.84 22.18 -18.28
C ASN A 30 -32.82 23.33 -18.58
N VAL A 31 -32.29 24.54 -18.74
CA VAL A 31 -33.10 25.75 -19.01
C VAL A 31 -32.77 26.21 -20.43
N PRO A 32 -33.58 25.80 -21.43
CA PRO A 32 -33.38 26.24 -22.81
C PRO A 32 -33.86 27.68 -23.01
N PHE A 33 -33.52 28.27 -24.17
CA PHE A 33 -34.00 29.60 -24.56
C PHE A 33 -35.55 29.71 -24.55
N SER A 34 -36.25 28.63 -24.89
CA SER A 34 -37.72 28.54 -24.86
C SER A 34 -38.32 28.48 -23.44
N LEU A 35 -37.50 28.55 -22.39
CA LEU A 35 -37.86 28.49 -20.96
C LEU A 35 -38.60 27.20 -20.53
N LYS A 36 -38.79 26.23 -21.42
CA LYS A 36 -39.36 24.91 -21.10
C LYS A 36 -38.33 24.04 -20.39
N LYS A 37 -38.32 24.08 -19.06
CA LYS A 37 -37.37 23.35 -18.22
C LYS A 37 -37.54 21.84 -18.38
N THR A 38 -36.44 21.13 -18.60
CA THR A 38 -36.40 19.66 -18.60
C THR A 38 -35.49 19.15 -17.48
N ARG A 39 -35.79 17.98 -16.91
CA ARG A 39 -34.94 17.38 -15.85
C ARG A 39 -33.61 16.91 -16.46
N ARG A 40 -32.50 17.17 -15.76
CA ARG A 40 -31.18 16.61 -16.09
C ARG A 40 -30.45 16.14 -14.84
N THR A 41 -29.50 15.23 -15.05
CA THR A 41 -28.64 14.69 -13.97
C THR A 41 -27.18 14.88 -14.34
N TRP A 42 -26.36 15.32 -13.38
CA TRP A 42 -24.93 15.44 -13.52
C TRP A 42 -24.25 14.32 -12.78
N ARG A 43 -23.56 13.47 -13.54
CA ARG A 43 -22.80 12.35 -12.99
C ARG A 43 -21.33 12.73 -12.87
N PRO A 44 -20.66 12.38 -11.77
CA PRO A 44 -19.21 12.57 -11.68
C PRO A 44 -18.50 11.69 -12.71
N ASN A 45 -17.38 12.16 -13.23
CA ASN A 45 -16.55 11.38 -14.14
C ASN A 45 -15.76 10.33 -13.36
N VAL A 46 -16.29 9.11 -13.34
CA VAL A 46 -15.76 7.95 -12.63
C VAL A 46 -15.20 6.95 -13.65
N ARG A 47 -14.02 6.42 -13.36
CA ARG A 47 -13.40 5.34 -14.14
C ARG A 47 -12.87 4.24 -13.20
N ARG A 48 -12.68 3.05 -13.75
CA ARG A 48 -11.98 1.95 -13.08
C ARG A 48 -10.54 1.91 -13.57
N ILE A 49 -9.60 1.78 -12.64
CA ILE A 49 -8.17 1.79 -12.94
C ILE A 49 -7.49 0.73 -12.10
N ASP A 50 -6.48 0.10 -12.67
CA ASP A 50 -5.58 -0.80 -11.95
C ASP A 50 -4.49 0.03 -11.29
N LEU A 51 -4.35 -0.10 -9.97
CA LEU A 51 -3.43 0.73 -9.20
C LEU A 51 -2.23 -0.11 -8.78
N PRO A 52 -1.00 0.23 -9.20
CA PRO A 52 0.18 -0.50 -8.76
C PRO A 52 0.35 -0.35 -7.24
N VAL A 53 0.75 -1.44 -6.60
CA VAL A 53 1.08 -1.50 -5.18
C VAL A 53 2.50 -2.02 -4.99
N SER A 54 3.12 -1.64 -3.89
CA SER A 54 4.49 -2.01 -3.55
C SER A 54 4.50 -2.81 -2.25
N VAL A 55 4.00 -2.23 -1.16
CA VAL A 55 3.95 -2.89 0.14
C VAL A 55 2.66 -3.72 0.27
N LEU A 56 1.54 -3.14 -0.17
CA LEU A 56 0.20 -3.67 0.05
C LEU A 56 0.00 -5.12 -0.41
N GLY A 57 -0.52 -5.96 0.48
CA GLY A 57 -0.91 -7.33 0.19
C GLY A 57 0.25 -8.32 0.19
N ASN A 58 1.31 -8.01 0.93
CA ASN A 58 2.61 -8.71 0.89
C ASN A 58 3.15 -8.85 -0.54
N ALA A 59 2.91 -7.83 -1.36
CA ALA A 59 3.25 -7.80 -2.77
C ALA A 59 4.74 -8.13 -3.02
N VAL A 60 5.64 -7.47 -2.28
CA VAL A 60 7.09 -7.74 -2.35
C VAL A 60 7.41 -9.19 -1.99
N ARG A 61 6.83 -9.72 -0.92
CA ARG A 61 7.10 -11.09 -0.46
C ARG A 61 6.60 -12.14 -1.46
N GLN A 62 5.46 -11.88 -2.10
CA GLN A 62 4.91 -12.75 -3.15
C GLN A 62 5.81 -12.78 -4.38
N VAL A 63 6.28 -11.62 -4.84
CA VAL A 63 7.23 -11.57 -5.98
C VAL A 63 8.51 -12.36 -5.65
N LEU A 64 9.06 -12.18 -4.45
CA LEU A 64 10.26 -12.91 -4.02
C LEU A 64 10.03 -14.43 -3.92
N SER A 65 8.88 -14.87 -3.41
CA SER A 65 8.56 -16.30 -3.37
C SER A 65 8.34 -16.89 -4.77
N ASP A 66 7.67 -16.16 -5.66
CA ASP A 66 7.41 -16.60 -7.04
C ASP A 66 8.72 -16.72 -7.85
N GLU A 67 9.73 -15.91 -7.50
CA GLU A 67 11.09 -16.04 -8.05
C GLU A 67 11.81 -17.30 -7.55
N GLN A 68 11.67 -17.65 -6.28
CA GLN A 68 12.26 -18.85 -5.70
C GLN A 68 11.62 -20.15 -6.23
N GLU A 69 10.32 -20.12 -6.55
CA GLU A 69 9.59 -21.28 -7.08
C GLU A 69 9.79 -21.50 -8.60
N GLY A 70 10.56 -20.66 -9.29
CA GLY A 70 10.92 -20.87 -10.70
C GLY A 70 9.75 -20.86 -11.68
N LEU A 71 8.57 -20.37 -11.26
CA LEU A 71 7.33 -20.41 -12.06
C LEU A 71 7.31 -19.42 -13.24
N THR A 72 8.26 -18.48 -13.31
CA THR A 72 8.34 -17.50 -14.42
C THR A 72 9.45 -17.87 -15.39
N ALA A 73 9.12 -18.04 -16.67
CA ALA A 73 10.08 -18.29 -17.74
C ALA A 73 11.14 -17.14 -17.84
N PRO A 74 12.42 -17.46 -18.01
CA PRO A 74 13.48 -16.47 -18.17
C PRO A 74 13.41 -15.86 -19.57
N GLY A 75 12.88 -14.64 -19.69
CA GLY A 75 12.92 -13.89 -20.96
C GLY A 75 11.78 -12.91 -21.21
N THR A 76 10.67 -13.01 -20.48
CA THR A 76 9.48 -12.15 -20.68
C THR A 76 9.07 -11.42 -19.41
N ARG A 77 10.03 -11.00 -18.58
CA ARG A 77 9.71 -10.27 -17.33
C ARG A 77 9.64 -8.78 -17.60
N GLU A 78 8.50 -8.31 -18.11
CA GLU A 78 8.10 -6.93 -17.78
C GLU A 78 7.93 -6.88 -16.26
N TYR A 79 8.72 -6.05 -15.58
CA TYR A 79 8.56 -5.77 -14.14
C TYR A 79 7.21 -5.11 -13.89
N ARG A 80 6.16 -5.91 -13.84
CA ARG A 80 4.82 -5.44 -13.55
C ARG A 80 4.60 -5.57 -12.06
N TYR A 81 4.70 -4.44 -11.35
CA TYR A 81 4.26 -4.38 -9.96
C TYR A 81 2.86 -4.98 -9.85
N PRO A 82 2.59 -5.80 -8.81
CA PRO A 82 1.25 -6.28 -8.56
C PRO A 82 0.31 -5.06 -8.43
N ALA A 83 -0.89 -5.19 -8.94
CA ALA A 83 -1.82 -4.07 -9.02
C ALA A 83 -3.18 -4.44 -8.41
N LEU A 84 -3.72 -3.50 -7.65
CA LEU A 84 -5.11 -3.51 -7.22
C LEU A 84 -6.02 -3.35 -8.45
N LYS A 85 -6.66 -4.45 -8.84
CA LYS A 85 -7.49 -4.49 -10.04
C LYS A 85 -8.76 -3.65 -9.91
N SER A 86 -9.08 -2.90 -10.96
CA SER A 86 -10.39 -2.30 -11.22
C SER A 86 -10.96 -1.44 -10.09
N VAL A 87 -10.13 -0.59 -9.48
CA VAL A 87 -10.53 0.33 -8.41
C VAL A 87 -11.35 1.49 -8.99
N LYS A 88 -12.53 1.75 -8.42
CA LYS A 88 -13.39 2.88 -8.84
C LYS A 88 -12.85 4.21 -8.29
N MET A 89 -12.58 5.18 -9.16
CA MET A 89 -12.12 6.51 -8.78
C MET A 89 -12.64 7.61 -9.70
N THR A 90 -12.72 8.85 -9.20
CA THR A 90 -12.96 10.02 -10.05
C THR A 90 -11.68 10.51 -10.71
N ASN A 91 -11.77 11.21 -11.84
CA ASN A 91 -10.57 11.77 -12.49
C ASN A 91 -9.78 12.75 -11.59
N ARG A 92 -10.47 13.48 -10.71
CA ARG A 92 -9.83 14.35 -9.70
C ARG A 92 -9.02 13.54 -8.70
N ASP A 93 -9.55 12.41 -8.26
CA ASP A 93 -8.88 11.53 -7.31
C ASP A 93 -7.65 10.87 -7.94
N VAL A 94 -7.70 10.55 -9.23
CA VAL A 94 -6.54 9.96 -9.92
C VAL A 94 -5.38 10.95 -10.01
N ARG A 95 -5.68 12.23 -10.27
CA ARG A 95 -4.66 13.29 -10.20
C ARG A 95 -4.10 13.42 -8.79
N SER A 96 -4.96 13.31 -7.77
CA SER A 96 -4.53 13.36 -6.38
C SER A 96 -3.63 12.18 -6.00
N LEU A 97 -3.94 10.98 -6.53
CA LEU A 97 -3.15 9.77 -6.34
C LEU A 97 -1.77 9.91 -6.98
N SER A 98 -1.70 10.41 -8.22
CA SER A 98 -0.42 10.70 -8.87
C SER A 98 0.40 11.74 -8.08
N LYS A 99 -0.25 12.80 -7.57
CA LYS A 99 0.42 13.82 -6.72
C LYS A 99 0.95 13.24 -5.40
N ALA A 100 0.25 12.27 -4.82
CA ALA A 100 0.65 11.63 -3.57
C ALA A 100 1.72 10.54 -3.77
N GLY A 101 2.15 10.26 -5.00
CA GLY A 101 3.12 9.20 -5.30
C GLY A 101 2.52 7.79 -5.33
N GLY A 102 1.22 7.65 -5.62
CA GLY A 102 0.54 6.36 -5.72
C GLY A 102 -0.53 6.14 -4.64
N VAL A 103 -1.04 4.90 -4.55
CA VAL A 103 -2.09 4.54 -3.59
C VAL A 103 -1.56 4.62 -2.16
N GLU A 104 -0.37 4.08 -1.93
CA GLU A 104 0.23 3.95 -0.61
C GLU A 104 0.57 5.33 -0.03
N GLY A 105 1.21 6.19 -0.83
CA GLY A 105 1.45 7.59 -0.45
C GLY A 105 0.16 8.36 -0.17
N MET A 106 -0.92 8.09 -0.92
CA MET A 106 -2.24 8.66 -0.63
C MET A 106 -2.81 8.15 0.71
N LEU A 107 -2.70 6.84 0.98
CA LEU A 107 -3.17 6.22 2.23
C LEU A 107 -2.40 6.70 3.45
N LEU A 108 -1.11 7.02 3.30
CA LEU A 108 -0.27 7.58 4.35
C LEU A 108 -0.55 9.06 4.60
N SER A 109 -0.71 9.86 3.54
CA SER A 109 -0.80 11.32 3.64
C SER A 109 -2.11 11.87 4.18
N ARG A 110 -3.26 11.22 3.90
CA ARG A 110 -4.58 11.74 4.30
C ARG A 110 -5.04 11.18 5.64
N PRO A 111 -5.98 11.81 6.36
CA PRO A 111 -6.64 11.20 7.53
C PRO A 111 -7.61 10.06 7.16
N PRO A 112 -7.93 9.12 8.09
CA PRO A 112 -8.82 7.99 7.85
C PRO A 112 -10.27 8.39 7.47
N THR A 113 -10.70 9.59 7.87
CA THR A 113 -12.04 10.14 7.60
C THR A 113 -12.30 10.41 6.12
N HIS A 114 -11.24 10.63 5.32
CA HIS A 114 -11.35 10.90 3.89
C HIS A 114 -11.53 9.64 3.05
N PHE A 115 -11.52 8.45 3.66
CA PHE A 115 -11.60 7.18 2.96
C PHE A 115 -12.95 6.48 3.18
N THR A 116 -13.31 5.64 2.21
CA THR A 116 -14.43 4.71 2.36
C THR A 116 -14.08 3.62 3.39
N SER A 117 -15.03 2.74 3.73
CA SER A 117 -14.72 1.56 4.55
C SER A 117 -13.62 0.69 3.91
N PHE A 118 -13.66 0.54 2.58
CA PHE A 118 -12.64 -0.17 1.83
C PHE A 118 -11.28 0.52 1.94
N GLY A 119 -11.21 1.84 1.70
CA GLY A 119 -9.96 2.58 1.83
C GLY A 119 -9.39 2.56 3.25
N ARG A 120 -10.25 2.60 4.29
CA ARG A 120 -9.82 2.45 5.69
C ARG A 120 -9.24 1.06 5.97
N SER A 121 -9.83 0.00 5.40
CA SER A 121 -9.29 -1.36 5.49
C SER A 121 -7.92 -1.47 4.82
N LEU A 122 -7.73 -0.87 3.65
CA LEU A 122 -6.44 -0.84 2.96
C LEU A 122 -5.38 -0.11 3.79
N ARG A 123 -5.75 1.04 4.36
CA ARG A 123 -4.88 1.81 5.25
C ARG A 123 -4.41 0.96 6.43
N HIS A 124 -5.33 0.24 7.08
CA HIS A 124 -4.99 -0.63 8.21
C HIS A 124 -3.99 -1.70 7.81
N GLN A 125 -4.26 -2.43 6.73
CA GLN A 125 -3.38 -3.47 6.21
C GLN A 125 -1.98 -2.93 5.90
N LEU A 126 -1.92 -1.76 5.26
CA LEU A 126 -0.65 -1.09 4.97
C LEU A 126 0.14 -0.77 6.26
N PHE A 127 -0.52 -0.26 7.30
CA PHE A 127 0.17 0.02 8.57
C PHE A 127 0.62 -1.25 9.29
N GLU A 128 -0.17 -2.32 9.24
CA GLU A 128 0.24 -3.63 9.76
C GLU A 128 1.48 -4.15 9.03
N GLU A 129 1.47 -4.13 7.70
CA GLU A 129 2.61 -4.57 6.88
C GLU A 129 3.85 -3.72 7.12
N LEU A 130 3.72 -2.39 7.19
CA LEU A 130 4.84 -1.52 7.53
C LEU A 130 5.35 -1.75 8.96
N HIS A 131 4.46 -2.09 9.90
CA HIS A 131 4.86 -2.41 11.26
C HIS A 131 5.66 -3.72 11.32
N MET A 132 5.21 -4.75 10.60
CA MET A 132 5.95 -6.01 10.47
C MET A 132 7.31 -5.80 9.82
N LEU A 133 7.37 -5.07 8.69
CA LEU A 133 8.64 -4.76 8.02
C LEU A 133 9.59 -3.98 8.94
N ARG A 134 9.07 -3.06 9.75
CA ARG A 134 9.86 -2.35 10.76
C ARG A 134 10.43 -3.31 11.81
N GLN A 135 9.64 -4.28 12.28
CA GLN A 135 10.10 -5.29 13.23
C GLN A 135 11.17 -6.19 12.62
N ASP A 136 10.98 -6.65 11.38
CA ASP A 136 11.95 -7.48 10.66
C ASP A 136 13.30 -6.74 10.49
N ILE A 137 13.25 -5.46 10.11
CA ILE A 137 14.46 -4.62 10.01
C ILE A 137 15.13 -4.46 11.38
N ALA A 138 14.35 -4.22 12.44
CA ALA A 138 14.90 -4.09 13.79
C ALA A 138 15.50 -5.41 14.31
N ALA A 139 14.91 -6.56 13.96
CA ALA A 139 15.42 -7.88 14.32
C ALA A 139 16.72 -8.20 13.56
N GLY A 140 16.75 -7.99 12.24
CA GLY A 140 17.95 -8.20 11.43
C GLY A 140 19.12 -7.29 11.83
N ALA A 141 18.84 -6.05 12.24
CA ALA A 141 19.87 -5.15 12.77
C ALA A 141 20.50 -5.66 14.08
N ASN A 142 19.77 -6.42 14.89
CA ASN A 142 20.31 -6.99 16.13
C ASN A 142 21.21 -8.22 15.86
N GLU A 143 20.93 -8.99 14.81
CA GLU A 143 21.75 -10.15 14.43
C GLU A 143 23.13 -9.72 13.91
N GLU A 144 23.22 -8.62 13.15
CA GLU A 144 24.52 -8.08 12.71
C GLU A 144 25.37 -7.52 13.88
N THR A 145 24.75 -7.07 14.97
CA THR A 145 25.47 -6.62 16.17
C THR A 145 25.92 -7.75 17.09
N PHE A 146 25.35 -8.96 16.96
CA PHE A 146 25.66 -10.10 17.83
C PHE A 146 26.93 -10.86 17.40
N GLU A 147 27.43 -10.67 16.18
CA GLU A 147 28.68 -11.31 15.71
C GLU A 147 29.95 -10.51 16.01
N LEU A 148 29.88 -9.35 16.69
CA LEU A 148 31.06 -8.51 16.98
C LEU A 148 31.45 -8.42 18.47
N GLU A 149 30.77 -9.12 19.37
CA GLU A 149 31.21 -9.22 20.78
C GLU A 149 31.53 -10.67 21.16
N ALA A 150 32.79 -11.06 20.97
CA ALA A 150 33.71 -11.57 22.01
C ALA A 150 34.80 -12.51 21.42
N PRO A 151 35.94 -12.79 22.11
CA PRO A 151 36.46 -12.22 23.38
C PRO A 151 37.99 -11.86 23.33
N GLU A 152 38.48 -11.32 24.45
CA GLU A 152 39.89 -11.32 24.93
C GLU A 152 40.90 -10.32 24.35
N ALA A 153 40.94 -9.11 24.92
CA ALA A 153 42.19 -8.35 25.05
C ALA A 153 42.76 -8.54 26.46
N SER A 154 43.55 -9.59 26.56
CA SER A 154 44.64 -9.85 27.51
C SER A 154 45.15 -8.67 28.36
N SER A 155 45.16 -8.92 29.67
CA SER A 155 46.19 -8.57 30.66
C SER A 155 47.27 -7.54 30.23
N HIS A 156 47.15 -6.30 30.70
CA HIS A 156 48.32 -5.42 30.85
C HIS A 156 49.07 -5.76 32.16
N PRO A 157 50.37 -6.10 32.14
CA PRO A 157 51.15 -6.22 33.36
C PRO A 157 51.45 -4.83 33.94
N ALA A 158 51.27 -4.70 35.26
CA ALA A 158 51.61 -3.51 36.03
C ALA A 158 53.13 -3.24 36.01
N ILE A 159 53.54 -2.10 35.44
CA ILE A 159 54.92 -1.62 35.52
C ILE A 159 55.10 -0.92 36.87
N ASN A 160 55.91 -1.54 37.71
CA ASN A 160 56.35 -1.06 39.03
C ASN A 160 57.34 0.10 38.84
N ALA A 161 56.98 1.31 39.26
CA ALA A 161 57.89 2.46 39.23
C ALA A 161 58.77 2.48 40.49
N PRO A 162 60.10 2.69 40.40
CA PRO A 162 60.96 2.80 41.57
C PRO A 162 60.78 4.16 42.26
N ARG A 163 60.72 4.12 43.59
CA ARG A 163 60.78 5.28 44.49
C ARG A 163 62.12 6.01 44.33
N LYS A 164 62.05 7.35 44.27
CA LYS A 164 63.10 8.27 44.72
C LYS A 164 62.45 9.36 45.56
#